data_AF-A0AAD0QI97-F1
#
_entry.id   AF-A0AAD0QI97-F1
#
_cell.length_a   1.000
_cell.length_b   1.000
_cell.length_c   1.000
_cell.angle_alpha   90.00
_cell.angle_beta   90.00
_cell.angle_gamma   90.00
#
_symmetry.space_group_name_H-M   'P 1'
#
loop_
_entity.id
_entity.type
_entity.pdbx_description
1 polymer ?
#
loop_
_entity_poly.entity_id
_entity_poly.type
_entity_poly.pdbx_seq_one_letter_code
_entity_poly.pdbx_strand_id
1 'polypeptide(L)'
;MINLAKMLLALLIGLLGSIVFIYFHLPLPWLLGSIFATTLSIRFEKLPIISPKTFSPPARILIGIAIGSAFTPEILNYIPHYFVSLLLVVPFTILVIFFGTYYYYKVLKYDLKTSYLGSMPGGVIEMVIIGEELKADTTKITLMQSSRLFFVVVSLPFIIQYIFQIDIRGNQLLTTPLKNIDFFEFFVLYTLSIFAAIFAKRIKVTAAFLMGPMILSIFLFSTGVFTVAIPDEFLKFIQIVFGVIIGFTFRNVPFKIIYKTLLATFGHFIILFILCAIFIAIIFYSLDFKVLDILLAFGPGGQTEINLIALLVGANLPYITLHHIVRLLIVMNIAPIIARRL
;
A
#
# COMPACT_ATOMS: atom_id res chain seq x y z
N MET A 1 -5.16 -28.60 -6.19
CA MET A 1 -5.38 -27.88 -7.47
C MET A 1 -5.74 -26.43 -7.16
N ILE A 2 -4.98 -25.47 -7.69
CA ILE A 2 -5.35 -24.04 -7.63
C ILE A 2 -6.65 -23.88 -8.41
N ASN A 3 -7.74 -23.50 -7.76
CA ASN A 3 -9.03 -23.38 -8.44
C ASN A 3 -9.13 -22.00 -9.10
N LEU A 4 -8.49 -21.86 -10.26
CA LEU A 4 -8.39 -20.63 -11.03
C LEU A 4 -9.77 -20.04 -11.35
N ALA A 5 -10.76 -20.87 -11.66
CA ALA A 5 -12.13 -20.44 -11.92
C ALA A 5 -12.74 -19.65 -10.74
N LYS A 6 -12.50 -20.09 -9.50
CA LYS A 6 -12.97 -19.39 -8.29
C LYS A 6 -12.29 -18.05 -8.06
N MET A 7 -11.04 -17.90 -8.50
CA MET A 7 -10.31 -16.63 -8.44
C MET A 7 -10.78 -15.67 -9.53
N LEU A 8 -10.97 -16.17 -10.76
CA LEU A 8 -11.52 -15.38 -11.87
C LEU A 8 -12.94 -14.90 -11.56
N LEU A 9 -13.77 -15.72 -10.91
CA LEU A 9 -15.09 -15.31 -10.44
C LEU A 9 -15.00 -14.16 -9.43
N ALA A 10 -14.03 -14.21 -8.50
CA ALA A 10 -13.80 -13.12 -7.54
C ALA A 10 -13.35 -11.82 -8.24
N LEU A 11 -12.48 -11.92 -9.26
CA LEU A 11 -12.07 -10.78 -10.07
C LEU A 11 -13.23 -10.20 -10.88
N LEU A 12 -14.12 -11.04 -11.41
CA LEU A 12 -15.33 -10.60 -12.12
C LEU A 12 -16.28 -9.83 -11.20
N ILE A 13 -16.48 -10.31 -9.97
CA ILE A 13 -17.25 -9.59 -8.95
C ILE A 13 -16.61 -8.24 -8.64
N GLY A 14 -15.27 -8.23 -8.51
CA GLY A 14 -14.51 -6.99 -8.32
C GLY A 14 -14.75 -6.00 -9.45
N LEU A 15 -14.69 -6.46 -10.70
CA LEU A 15 -14.95 -5.67 -11.91
C LEU A 15 -16.38 -5.09 -11.91
N LEU A 16 -17.38 -5.89 -11.58
CA LEU A 16 -18.78 -5.42 -11.50
C LEU A 16 -18.93 -4.33 -10.43
N GLY A 17 -18.28 -4.51 -9.27
CA GLY A 17 -18.23 -3.47 -8.24
C GLY A 17 -17.58 -2.18 -8.72
N SER A 18 -16.51 -2.28 -9.51
CA SER A 18 -15.85 -1.13 -10.11
C SER A 18 -16.77 -0.38 -11.07
N ILE A 19 -17.54 -1.07 -11.91
CA ILE A 19 -18.52 -0.45 -12.82
C ILE A 19 -19.57 0.35 -12.03
N VAL A 20 -20.05 -0.19 -10.90
CA VAL A 20 -20.98 0.53 -10.02
C VAL A 20 -20.36 1.82 -9.47
N PHE A 21 -19.10 1.79 -9.05
CA PHE A 21 -18.41 2.99 -8.57
C PHE A 21 -18.16 4.02 -9.67
N ILE A 22 -17.89 3.58 -10.91
CA ILE A 22 -17.80 4.46 -12.08
C ILE A 22 -19.14 5.18 -12.29
N TYR A 23 -20.24 4.43 -12.23
CA TYR A 23 -21.59 4.96 -12.42
C TYR A 23 -21.96 6.02 -11.37
N PHE A 24 -21.61 5.79 -10.09
CA PHE A 24 -21.85 6.76 -9.01
C PHE A 24 -20.78 7.84 -8.88
N HIS A 25 -19.80 7.89 -9.80
CA HIS A 25 -18.72 8.87 -9.79
C HIS A 25 -17.92 8.91 -8.47
N LEU A 26 -17.74 7.74 -7.85
CA LEU A 26 -16.99 7.57 -6.61
C LEU A 26 -15.47 7.49 -6.87
N PRO A 27 -14.62 7.87 -5.90
CA PRO A 27 -13.16 7.81 -6.03
C PRO A 27 -12.65 6.39 -6.28
N LEU A 28 -11.52 6.29 -6.99
CA LEU A 28 -10.79 5.04 -7.24
C LEU A 28 -11.70 3.84 -7.55
N PRO A 29 -12.55 3.93 -8.59
CA PRO A 29 -13.60 2.95 -8.81
C PRO A 29 -13.07 1.52 -8.95
N TRP A 30 -11.93 1.35 -9.61
CA TRP A 30 -11.30 0.03 -9.83
C TRP A 30 -10.87 -0.63 -8.51
N LEU A 31 -10.39 0.14 -7.54
CA LEU A 31 -9.94 -0.36 -6.24
C LEU A 31 -11.09 -0.42 -5.23
N LEU A 32 -11.77 0.71 -4.98
CA LEU A 32 -12.81 0.79 -3.96
C LEU A 32 -14.07 0.00 -4.33
N GLY A 33 -14.47 0.03 -5.60
CA GLY A 33 -15.59 -0.76 -6.07
C GLY A 33 -15.34 -2.26 -5.95
N SER A 34 -14.12 -2.71 -6.22
CA SER A 34 -13.77 -4.12 -6.09
C SER A 34 -13.65 -4.57 -4.63
N ILE A 35 -13.15 -3.71 -3.73
CA ILE A 35 -13.20 -3.95 -2.27
C ILE A 35 -14.64 -4.11 -1.82
N PHE A 36 -15.51 -3.17 -2.17
CA PHE A 36 -16.90 -3.14 -1.72
C PHE A 36 -17.66 -4.38 -2.20
N ALA A 37 -17.63 -4.67 -3.50
CA ALA A 37 -18.31 -5.83 -4.07
C ALA A 37 -17.80 -7.15 -3.48
N THR A 38 -16.48 -7.31 -3.38
CA THR A 38 -15.91 -8.55 -2.83
C THR A 38 -16.26 -8.72 -1.35
N THR A 39 -16.20 -7.65 -0.55
CA THR A 39 -16.53 -7.69 0.89
C THR A 39 -18.00 -8.11 1.11
N LEU A 40 -18.91 -7.66 0.25
CA LEU A 40 -20.30 -8.08 0.27
C LEU A 40 -20.44 -9.55 -0.18
N SER A 41 -19.79 -9.92 -1.27
CA SER A 41 -19.88 -11.27 -1.85
C SER A 41 -19.35 -12.37 -0.92
N ILE A 42 -18.32 -12.10 -0.11
CA ILE A 42 -17.80 -13.09 0.85
C ILE A 42 -18.76 -13.40 2.01
N ARG A 43 -19.86 -12.65 2.16
CA ARG A 43 -20.90 -12.95 3.16
C ARG A 43 -21.82 -14.09 2.71
N PHE A 44 -21.84 -14.39 1.41
CA PHE A 44 -22.63 -15.49 0.87
C PHE A 44 -21.79 -16.78 0.89
N GLU A 45 -21.99 -17.62 1.91
CA GLU A 45 -21.21 -18.84 2.13
C GLU A 45 -21.25 -19.82 0.94
N LYS A 46 -22.35 -19.81 0.18
CA LYS A 46 -22.55 -20.66 -1.00
C LYS A 46 -21.76 -20.19 -2.23
N LEU A 47 -21.25 -18.96 -2.21
CA LEU A 47 -20.54 -18.41 -3.37
C LEU A 47 -19.12 -18.96 -3.41
N PRO A 48 -18.73 -19.70 -4.47
CA PRO A 48 -17.46 -20.42 -4.51
C PRO A 48 -16.31 -19.49 -4.92
N ILE A 49 -16.07 -18.41 -4.19
CA ILE A 49 -15.01 -17.44 -4.49
C ILE A 49 -13.76 -17.69 -3.63
N ILE A 50 -12.58 -17.47 -4.19
CA ILE A 50 -11.28 -17.58 -3.50
C ILE A 50 -10.47 -16.32 -3.78
N SER A 51 -9.71 -15.87 -2.78
CA SER A 51 -8.83 -14.71 -2.93
C SER A 51 -7.82 -14.94 -4.07
N PRO A 52 -7.68 -14.00 -5.02
CA PRO A 52 -6.79 -14.14 -6.17
C PRO A 52 -5.33 -13.87 -5.80
N LYS A 53 -4.83 -14.39 -4.66
CA LYS A 53 -3.48 -14.14 -4.15
C LYS A 53 -2.38 -14.52 -5.14
N THR A 54 -2.63 -15.49 -6.03
CA THR A 54 -1.71 -15.89 -7.10
C THR A 54 -1.43 -14.75 -8.10
N PHE A 55 -2.35 -13.80 -8.24
CA PHE A 55 -2.17 -12.61 -9.09
C PHE A 55 -1.41 -11.48 -8.38
N SER A 56 -1.17 -11.58 -7.06
CA SER A 56 -0.48 -10.53 -6.31
C SER A 56 0.99 -10.37 -6.69
N PRO A 57 1.83 -11.43 -6.80
CA PRO A 57 3.22 -11.28 -7.22
C PRO A 57 3.41 -10.58 -8.58
N PRO A 58 2.75 -10.99 -9.69
CA PRO A 58 2.89 -10.28 -10.97
C PRO A 58 2.35 -8.84 -10.91
N ALA A 59 1.27 -8.59 -10.17
CA ALA A 59 0.76 -7.22 -9.97
C ALA A 59 1.77 -6.32 -9.22
N ARG A 60 2.46 -6.86 -8.19
CA ARG A 60 3.53 -6.14 -7.48
C ARG A 60 4.74 -5.85 -8.37
N ILE A 61 5.07 -6.77 -9.28
CA ILE A 61 6.15 -6.55 -10.25
C ILE A 61 5.84 -5.35 -11.13
N LEU A 62 4.62 -5.28 -11.67
CA LEU A 62 4.17 -4.15 -12.48
C LEU A 62 4.18 -2.84 -11.66
N ILE A 63 3.67 -2.83 -10.43
CA ILE A 63 3.77 -1.63 -9.58
C ILE A 63 5.24 -1.24 -9.33
N GLY A 64 6.14 -2.20 -9.14
CA GLY A 64 7.56 -1.95 -8.96
C GLY A 64 8.18 -1.27 -10.18
N ILE A 65 7.82 -1.74 -11.39
CA ILE A 65 8.20 -1.08 -12.64
C ILE A 65 7.66 0.36 -12.69
N ALA A 66 6.39 0.58 -12.33
CA ALA A 66 5.72 1.89 -12.34
C ALA A 66 6.45 2.91 -11.47
N ILE A 67 6.86 2.44 -10.29
CA ILE A 67 7.57 3.25 -9.32
C ILE A 67 8.97 3.56 -9.85
N GLY A 68 9.68 2.54 -10.35
CA GLY A 68 11.05 2.74 -10.83
C GLY A 68 11.13 3.59 -12.08
N SER A 69 10.13 3.55 -12.97
CA SER A 69 10.07 4.41 -14.16
C SER A 69 9.95 5.90 -13.81
N ALA A 70 9.55 6.24 -12.58
CA ALA A 70 9.50 7.63 -12.13
C ALA A 70 10.87 8.19 -11.70
N PHE A 71 11.92 7.37 -11.61
CA PHE A 71 13.28 7.80 -11.23
C PHE A 71 14.12 8.10 -12.48
N THR A 72 13.82 9.22 -13.13
CA THR A 72 14.61 9.73 -14.26
C THR A 72 15.93 10.36 -13.78
N PRO A 73 16.91 10.61 -14.67
CA PRO A 73 18.16 11.28 -14.31
C PRO A 73 17.94 12.62 -13.58
N GLU A 74 16.94 13.39 -13.99
CA GLU A 74 16.58 14.68 -13.39
C GLU A 74 16.09 14.52 -11.94
N ILE A 75 15.26 13.51 -11.70
CA ILE A 75 14.76 13.19 -10.35
C ILE A 75 15.90 12.75 -9.43
N LEU A 76 16.86 11.97 -9.93
CA LEU A 76 18.02 11.56 -9.13
C LEU A 76 18.84 12.75 -8.64
N ASN A 77 19.02 13.76 -9.48
CA ASN A 77 19.67 15.02 -9.10
C ASN A 77 18.84 15.83 -8.08
N TYR A 78 17.53 15.62 -8.05
CA TYR A 78 16.64 16.27 -7.11
C TYR A 78 16.55 15.57 -5.73
N ILE A 79 16.95 14.28 -5.61
CA ILE A 79 16.90 13.50 -4.37
C ILE A 79 17.51 14.21 -3.14
N PRO A 80 18.65 14.93 -3.23
CA PRO A 80 19.21 15.64 -2.07
C PRO A 80 18.22 16.63 -1.42
N HIS A 81 17.29 17.21 -2.18
CA HIS A 81 16.25 18.10 -1.66
C HIS A 81 15.24 17.36 -0.75
N TYR A 82 15.13 16.04 -0.89
CA TYR A 82 14.26 15.21 -0.05
C TYR A 82 14.88 14.93 1.33
N PHE A 83 16.17 15.19 1.52
CA PHE A 83 16.93 14.72 2.68
C PHE A 83 16.31 15.11 4.02
N VAL A 84 15.95 16.39 4.20
CA VAL A 84 15.33 16.89 5.44
C VAL A 84 13.99 16.20 5.70
N SER A 85 13.17 16.03 4.66
CA SER A 85 11.89 15.34 4.76
C SER A 85 12.06 13.85 5.09
N LEU A 86 13.05 13.19 4.48
CA LEU A 86 13.37 11.79 4.77
C LEU A 86 13.84 11.60 6.22
N LEU A 87 14.59 12.57 6.77
CA LEU A 87 15.00 12.55 8.17
C LEU A 87 13.78 12.58 9.11
N LEU A 88 12.74 13.36 8.77
CA LEU A 88 11.51 13.47 9.55
C LEU A 88 10.68 12.18 9.59
N VAL A 89 10.94 11.21 8.69
CA VAL A 89 10.33 9.87 8.75
C VAL A 89 10.69 9.15 10.05
N VAL A 90 11.90 9.38 10.58
CA VAL A 90 12.37 8.75 11.83
C VAL A 90 11.51 9.16 13.04
N PRO A 91 11.44 10.46 13.43
CA PRO A 91 10.61 10.87 14.54
C PRO A 91 9.12 10.58 14.28
N PHE A 92 8.63 10.73 13.04
CA PHE A 92 7.26 10.35 12.70
C PHE A 92 6.96 8.88 13.04
N THR A 93 7.82 7.96 12.57
CA THR A 93 7.66 6.52 12.80
C THR A 93 7.72 6.18 14.28
N ILE A 94 8.64 6.78 15.03
CA ILE A 94 8.76 6.59 16.49
C ILE A 94 7.48 7.04 17.20
N LEU A 95 6.95 8.21 16.88
CA LEU A 95 5.74 8.74 17.51
C LEU A 95 4.51 7.88 17.17
N VAL A 96 4.39 7.43 15.92
CA VAL A 96 3.34 6.50 15.49
C VAL A 96 3.35 5.22 16.33
N ILE A 97 4.53 4.61 16.49
CA ILE A 97 4.70 3.39 17.28
C ILE A 97 4.41 3.68 18.75
N PHE A 98 4.93 4.77 19.31
CA PHE A 98 4.78 5.11 20.71
C PHE A 98 3.30 5.35 21.08
N PHE A 99 2.63 6.27 20.39
CA PHE A 99 1.23 6.58 20.68
C PHE A 99 0.28 5.44 20.31
N GLY A 100 0.58 4.69 19.24
CA GLY A 100 -0.18 3.50 18.88
C GLY A 100 -0.05 2.39 19.92
N THR A 101 1.17 2.06 20.35
CA THR A 101 1.41 1.09 21.42
C THR A 101 0.73 1.53 22.71
N TYR A 102 0.86 2.81 23.08
CA TYR A 102 0.22 3.37 24.26
C TYR A 102 -1.31 3.20 24.21
N TYR A 103 -1.92 3.54 23.07
CA TYR A 103 -3.36 3.39 22.88
C TYR A 103 -3.80 1.93 23.04
N TYR A 104 -3.14 1.00 22.35
CA TYR A 104 -3.51 -0.41 22.41
C TYR A 104 -3.25 -1.05 23.78
N TYR A 105 -2.16 -0.67 24.44
CA TYR A 105 -1.79 -1.19 25.75
C TYR A 105 -2.67 -0.62 26.88
N LYS A 106 -2.88 0.71 26.91
CA LYS A 106 -3.61 1.38 28.00
C LYS A 106 -5.11 1.45 27.78
N VAL A 107 -5.56 1.71 26.55
CA VAL A 107 -7.00 1.88 26.24
C VAL A 107 -7.65 0.54 25.94
N LEU A 108 -7.07 -0.25 25.04
CA LEU A 108 -7.63 -1.57 24.67
C LEU A 108 -7.20 -2.72 25.58
N LYS A 109 -6.23 -2.48 26.48
CA LYS A 109 -5.72 -3.47 27.45
C LYS A 109 -5.16 -4.73 26.78
N TYR A 110 -4.54 -4.58 25.62
CA TYR A 110 -3.81 -5.67 24.97
C TYR A 110 -2.45 -5.86 25.66
N ASP A 111 -1.81 -7.02 25.46
CA ASP A 111 -0.46 -7.22 25.94
C ASP A 111 0.53 -6.29 25.19
N LEU A 112 1.67 -6.01 25.83
CA LEU A 112 2.61 -5.02 25.34
C LEU A 112 3.23 -5.41 23.99
N LYS A 113 3.51 -6.70 23.77
CA LYS A 113 4.09 -7.23 22.53
C LYS A 113 3.12 -7.11 21.36
N THR A 114 1.87 -7.52 21.56
CA THR A 114 0.78 -7.35 20.59
C THR A 114 0.53 -5.88 20.28
N SER A 115 0.52 -5.02 21.30
CA SER A 115 0.30 -3.57 21.14
C SER A 115 1.41 -2.93 20.33
N TYR A 116 2.66 -3.31 20.60
CA TYR A 116 3.84 -2.85 19.88
C TYR A 116 3.81 -3.27 18.41
N LEU A 117 3.69 -4.57 18.14
CA LEU A 117 3.68 -5.12 16.77
C LEU A 117 2.44 -4.69 15.97
N GLY A 118 1.30 -4.51 16.64
CA GLY A 118 0.08 -4.04 16.01
C GLY A 118 0.08 -2.54 15.68
N SER A 119 0.90 -1.73 16.36
CA SER A 119 1.06 -0.29 16.07
C SER A 119 2.14 0.03 15.04
N MET A 120 3.00 -0.93 14.71
CA MET A 120 4.06 -0.75 13.73
C MET A 120 3.51 -0.41 12.34
N PRO A 121 4.01 0.62 11.65
CA PRO A 121 3.64 0.88 10.26
C PRO A 121 4.40 -0.05 9.29
N GLY A 122 4.40 -1.35 9.60
CA GLY A 122 5.03 -2.43 8.85
C GLY A 122 4.03 -3.26 8.05
N GLY A 123 4.54 -4.31 7.38
CA GLY A 123 3.70 -5.27 6.69
C GLY A 123 3.03 -6.26 7.66
N VAL A 124 1.77 -6.61 7.37
CA VAL A 124 0.96 -7.51 8.22
C VAL A 124 1.68 -8.85 8.45
N ILE A 125 2.25 -9.42 7.39
CA ILE A 125 2.88 -10.75 7.42
C ILE A 125 4.11 -10.73 8.31
N GLU A 126 4.96 -9.72 8.16
CA GLU A 126 6.20 -9.57 8.92
C GLU A 126 5.92 -9.39 10.41
N MET A 127 4.93 -8.56 10.77
CA MET A 127 4.55 -8.36 12.17
C MET A 127 3.92 -9.60 12.80
N VAL A 128 3.20 -10.40 12.02
CA VAL A 128 2.64 -11.68 12.48
C VAL A 128 3.75 -12.70 12.73
N ILE A 129 4.72 -12.83 11.83
CA ILE A 129 5.86 -13.76 12.02
C ILE A 129 6.65 -13.40 13.28
N ILE A 130 6.99 -12.12 13.46
CA ILE A 130 7.66 -11.65 14.69
C ILE A 130 6.77 -11.88 15.92
N GLY A 131 5.46 -11.70 15.77
CA GLY A 131 4.48 -11.98 16.82
C GLY A 131 4.46 -13.45 17.23
N GLU A 132 4.52 -14.38 16.28
CA GLU A 132 4.61 -15.83 16.54
C GLU A 132 5.89 -16.17 17.32
N GLU A 133 7.04 -15.63 16.91
CA GLU A 133 8.32 -15.83 17.61
C GLU A 133 8.26 -15.32 19.06
N LEU A 134 7.57 -14.21 19.30
CA LEU A 134 7.46 -13.56 20.60
C LEU A 134 6.26 -14.03 21.43
N LYS A 135 5.47 -14.99 20.93
CA LYS A 135 4.22 -15.49 21.52
C LYS A 135 3.18 -14.38 21.77
N ALA A 136 3.13 -13.39 20.90
CA ALA A 136 2.11 -12.35 20.87
C ALA A 136 0.81 -12.86 20.21
N ASP A 137 -0.29 -12.12 20.37
CA ASP A 137 -1.58 -12.46 19.77
C ASP A 137 -1.60 -12.04 18.29
N THR A 138 -1.26 -13.00 17.42
CA THR A 138 -1.19 -12.81 15.96
C THR A 138 -2.53 -12.47 15.34
N THR A 139 -3.64 -12.91 15.95
CA THR A 139 -4.99 -12.58 15.48
C THR A 139 -5.27 -11.10 15.70
N LYS A 140 -4.98 -10.58 16.90
CA LYS A 140 -5.09 -9.14 17.17
C LYS A 140 -4.17 -8.31 16.29
N ILE A 141 -2.89 -8.71 16.14
CA ILE A 141 -1.94 -8.02 15.24
C ILE A 141 -2.51 -7.93 13.82
N THR A 142 -2.98 -9.05 13.29
CA THR A 142 -3.58 -9.12 11.95
C THR A 142 -4.78 -8.18 11.84
N LEU A 143 -5.69 -8.20 12.82
CA LEU A 143 -6.88 -7.37 12.85
C LEU A 143 -6.53 -5.88 12.93
N MET A 144 -5.58 -5.49 13.79
CA MET A 144 -5.15 -4.10 13.95
C MET A 144 -4.53 -3.53 12.68
N GLN A 145 -3.58 -4.27 12.07
CA GLN A 145 -2.94 -3.88 10.82
C GLN A 145 -3.93 -3.83 9.65
N SER A 146 -4.84 -4.80 9.59
CA SER A 146 -5.89 -4.87 8.57
C SER A 146 -6.88 -3.72 8.70
N SER A 147 -7.32 -3.40 9.91
CA SER A 147 -8.22 -2.28 10.16
C SER A 147 -7.58 -0.93 9.82
N ARG A 148 -6.30 -0.72 10.17
CA ARG A 148 -5.55 0.47 9.74
C ARG A 148 -5.52 0.60 8.22
N LEU A 149 -5.14 -0.48 7.52
CA LEU A 149 -5.12 -0.51 6.06
C LEU A 149 -6.51 -0.20 5.48
N PHE A 150 -7.55 -0.81 6.03
CA PHE A 150 -8.94 -0.56 5.62
C PHE A 150 -9.32 0.91 5.78
N PHE A 151 -9.06 1.52 6.94
CA PHE A 151 -9.36 2.93 7.16
C PHE A 151 -8.67 3.82 6.13
N VAL A 152 -7.38 3.61 5.87
CA VAL A 152 -6.64 4.43 4.90
C VAL A 152 -7.14 4.23 3.48
N VAL A 153 -7.28 2.99 3.03
CA VAL A 153 -7.70 2.69 1.66
C VAL A 153 -9.09 3.24 1.39
N VAL A 154 -9.99 3.21 2.39
CA VAL A 154 -11.35 3.75 2.26
C VAL A 154 -11.39 5.26 2.42
N SER A 155 -10.67 5.87 3.38
CA SER A 155 -10.81 7.30 3.66
C SER A 155 -9.98 8.19 2.73
N LEU A 156 -8.74 7.78 2.41
CA LEU A 156 -7.77 8.62 1.71
C LEU A 156 -8.24 9.03 0.30
N PRO A 157 -8.85 8.16 -0.51
CA PRO A 157 -9.34 8.55 -1.83
C PRO A 157 -10.47 9.58 -1.76
N PHE A 158 -11.34 9.49 -0.75
CA PHE A 158 -12.39 10.48 -0.53
C PHE A 158 -11.82 11.81 -0.05
N ILE A 159 -10.82 11.78 0.84
CA ILE A 159 -10.10 12.99 1.26
C ILE A 159 -9.50 13.68 0.03
N ILE A 160 -8.80 12.95 -0.84
CA ILE A 160 -8.16 13.53 -2.01
C ILE A 160 -9.20 14.07 -3.01
N GLN A 161 -10.26 13.32 -3.32
CA GLN A 161 -11.24 13.77 -4.31
C GLN A 161 -12.12 14.92 -3.82
N TYR A 162 -12.57 14.89 -2.56
CA TYR A 162 -13.54 15.88 -2.06
C TYR A 162 -12.90 17.04 -1.31
N ILE A 163 -11.79 16.82 -0.60
CA ILE A 163 -11.10 17.89 0.15
C ILE A 163 -10.05 18.56 -0.73
N PHE A 164 -9.19 17.78 -1.40
CA PHE A 164 -8.18 18.33 -2.30
C PHE A 164 -8.71 18.65 -3.70
N GLN A 165 -9.96 18.28 -4.01
CA GLN A 165 -10.62 18.51 -5.31
C GLN A 165 -9.83 17.94 -6.51
N ILE A 166 -9.08 16.86 -6.28
CA ILE A 166 -8.29 16.18 -7.32
C ILE A 166 -9.11 15.04 -7.89
N ASP A 167 -9.31 15.04 -9.21
CA ASP A 167 -10.03 13.96 -9.87
C ASP A 167 -9.17 12.68 -9.95
N ILE A 168 -9.51 11.70 -9.13
CA ILE A 168 -8.85 10.38 -9.07
C ILE A 168 -9.69 9.30 -9.76
N ARG A 169 -10.61 9.68 -10.65
CA ARG A 169 -11.47 8.73 -11.38
C ARG A 169 -10.70 7.99 -12.50
N GLY A 170 -9.46 8.39 -12.76
CA GLY A 170 -8.46 7.59 -13.47
C GLY A 170 -8.04 8.13 -14.83
N ASN A 171 -7.61 9.39 -14.92
CA ASN A 171 -7.21 9.98 -16.19
C ASN A 171 -6.06 11.00 -16.15
N GLN A 172 -5.18 10.97 -15.12
CA GLN A 172 -4.09 11.95 -15.01
C GLN A 172 -2.70 11.31 -15.24
N LEU A 173 -2.21 11.51 -16.48
CA LEU A 173 -0.84 11.88 -16.86
C LEU A 173 0.34 10.90 -16.76
N LEU A 174 0.25 9.74 -16.11
CA LEU A 174 1.42 8.83 -15.95
C LEU A 174 1.32 7.46 -16.63
N THR A 175 0.24 7.19 -17.35
CA THR A 175 0.02 5.90 -18.03
C THR A 175 -0.24 6.12 -19.51
N THR A 176 0.12 5.12 -20.33
CA THR A 176 -0.04 5.15 -21.78
C THR A 176 -1.06 4.09 -22.20
N PRO A 177 -2.01 4.39 -23.11
CA PRO A 177 -2.92 3.37 -23.61
C PRO A 177 -2.13 2.20 -24.21
N LEU A 178 -2.60 0.96 -24.00
CA LEU A 178 -1.92 -0.25 -24.49
C LEU A 178 -1.57 -0.20 -25.99
N LYS A 179 -2.36 0.52 -26.78
CA LYS A 179 -2.16 0.70 -28.23
C LYS A 179 -0.87 1.45 -28.58
N ASN A 180 -0.37 2.31 -27.69
CA ASN A 180 0.74 3.22 -27.95
C ASN A 180 2.04 2.78 -27.26
N ILE A 181 2.08 1.56 -26.74
CA ILE A 181 3.23 1.03 -26.01
C ILE A 181 4.14 0.25 -26.95
N ASP A 182 5.44 0.46 -26.80
CA ASP A 182 6.43 -0.45 -27.35
C ASP A 182 6.37 -1.79 -26.59
N PHE A 183 5.68 -2.75 -27.20
CA PHE A 183 5.51 -4.08 -26.63
C PHE A 183 6.83 -4.82 -26.44
N PHE A 184 7.83 -4.55 -27.28
CA PHE A 184 9.13 -5.21 -27.19
C PHE A 184 9.88 -4.69 -25.97
N GLU A 185 9.99 -3.36 -25.83
CA GLU A 185 10.63 -2.72 -24.67
C GLU A 185 9.93 -3.13 -23.37
N PHE A 186 8.60 -3.09 -23.35
CA PHE A 186 7.80 -3.51 -22.19
C PHE A 186 8.04 -4.99 -21.83
N PHE A 187 8.05 -5.89 -22.83
CA PHE A 187 8.27 -7.31 -22.58
C PHE A 187 9.68 -7.61 -22.04
N VAL A 188 10.69 -6.94 -22.59
CA VAL A 188 12.08 -7.02 -22.07
C VAL A 188 12.13 -6.53 -20.63
N LEU A 189 11.56 -5.36 -20.35
CA LEU A 189 11.53 -4.80 -18.99
C LEU A 189 10.79 -5.72 -18.00
N TYR A 190 9.64 -6.26 -18.39
CA TYR A 190 8.84 -7.14 -17.55
C TYR A 190 9.55 -8.48 -17.27
N THR A 191 10.19 -9.08 -18.27
CA THR A 191 10.95 -10.32 -18.10
C THR A 191 12.16 -10.13 -17.19
N LEU A 192 12.96 -9.06 -17.40
CA LEU A 192 14.06 -8.71 -16.49
C LEU A 192 13.55 -8.45 -15.06
N SER A 193 12.41 -7.80 -14.91
CA SER A 193 11.78 -7.54 -13.62
C SER A 193 11.36 -8.82 -12.89
N ILE A 194 10.88 -9.84 -13.60
CA ILE A 194 10.61 -11.16 -13.00
C ILE A 194 11.90 -11.75 -12.42
N PHE A 195 13.01 -11.70 -13.16
CA PHE A 195 14.31 -12.18 -12.66
C PHE A 195 14.77 -11.38 -11.43
N ALA A 196 14.65 -10.05 -11.46
CA ALA A 196 14.98 -9.19 -10.33
C ALA A 196 14.13 -9.50 -9.09
N ALA A 197 12.82 -9.76 -9.26
CA ALA A 197 11.94 -10.17 -8.16
C ALA A 197 12.34 -11.51 -7.55
N ILE A 198 12.66 -12.50 -8.39
CA ILE A 198 13.11 -13.83 -7.94
C ILE A 198 14.46 -13.71 -7.21
N PHE A 199 15.38 -12.92 -7.76
CA PHE A 199 16.68 -12.64 -7.14
C PHE A 199 16.51 -11.97 -5.77
N ALA A 200 15.73 -10.89 -5.70
CA ALA A 200 15.40 -10.19 -4.45
C ALA A 200 14.78 -11.13 -3.40
N LYS A 201 13.93 -12.07 -3.84
CA LYS A 201 13.34 -13.08 -2.96
C LYS A 201 14.40 -14.04 -2.40
N ARG A 202 15.39 -14.44 -3.21
CA ARG A 202 16.49 -15.32 -2.77
C ARG A 202 17.38 -14.66 -1.72
N ILE A 203 17.66 -13.37 -1.87
CA ILE A 203 18.44 -12.59 -0.89
C ILE A 203 17.59 -12.06 0.28
N LYS A 204 16.34 -12.53 0.42
CA LYS A 204 15.41 -12.19 1.51
C LYS A 204 15.13 -10.69 1.66
N VAL A 205 15.16 -9.94 0.56
CA VAL A 205 14.71 -8.54 0.56
C VAL A 205 13.21 -8.50 0.86
N THR A 206 12.81 -7.65 1.78
CA THR A 206 11.39 -7.54 2.13
C THR A 206 10.60 -6.95 0.97
N ALA A 207 9.35 -7.39 0.81
CA ALA A 207 8.54 -7.06 -0.37
C ALA A 207 9.30 -7.32 -1.70
N ALA A 208 10.07 -8.41 -1.79
CA ALA A 208 10.92 -8.75 -2.94
C ALA A 208 10.27 -8.57 -4.33
N PHE A 209 9.01 -8.97 -4.49
CA PHE A 209 8.27 -8.85 -5.74
C PHE A 209 7.92 -7.41 -6.14
N LEU A 210 8.10 -6.45 -5.23
CA LEU A 210 7.97 -5.01 -5.48
C LEU A 210 9.37 -4.37 -5.55
N MET A 211 10.19 -4.59 -4.52
CA MET A 211 11.51 -3.96 -4.37
C MET A 211 12.50 -4.35 -5.47
N GLY A 212 12.56 -5.63 -5.87
CA GLY A 212 13.47 -6.11 -6.91
C GLY A 212 13.23 -5.43 -8.27
N PRO A 213 12.00 -5.54 -8.83
CA PRO A 213 11.60 -4.84 -10.06
C PRO A 213 11.79 -3.33 -9.99
N MET A 214 11.49 -2.72 -8.84
CA MET A 214 11.65 -1.29 -8.63
C MET A 214 13.13 -0.87 -8.71
N ILE A 215 14.03 -1.54 -7.99
CA ILE A 215 15.47 -1.23 -8.04
C ILE A 215 16.03 -1.41 -9.46
N LEU A 216 15.66 -2.52 -10.12
CA LEU A 216 16.05 -2.74 -11.52
C LEU A 216 15.54 -1.61 -12.42
N SER A 217 14.27 -1.22 -12.28
CA SER A 217 13.66 -0.19 -13.10
C SER A 217 14.29 1.17 -12.81
N ILE A 218 14.56 1.53 -11.55
CA ILE A 218 15.32 2.75 -11.21
C ILE A 218 16.66 2.76 -11.96
N PHE A 219 17.40 1.66 -11.94
CA PHE A 219 18.67 1.55 -12.65
C PHE A 219 18.49 1.77 -14.16
N LEU A 220 17.54 1.07 -14.80
CA LEU A 220 17.32 1.16 -16.24
C LEU A 220 16.84 2.55 -16.68
N PHE A 221 15.86 3.13 -16.00
CA PHE A 221 15.30 4.45 -16.33
C PHE A 221 16.26 5.60 -15.97
N SER A 222 17.13 5.42 -14.96
CA SER A 222 18.17 6.41 -14.64
C SER A 222 19.22 6.59 -15.74
N THR A 223 19.32 5.66 -16.68
CA THR A 223 20.20 5.80 -17.85
C THR A 223 19.59 6.64 -18.96
N GLY A 224 18.28 6.92 -18.91
CA GLY A 224 17.53 7.58 -19.98
C GLY A 224 17.26 6.69 -21.22
N VAL A 225 17.72 5.43 -21.22
CA VAL A 225 17.54 4.50 -22.36
C VAL A 225 16.13 3.91 -22.39
N PHE A 226 15.56 3.61 -21.22
CA PHE A 226 14.20 3.09 -21.11
C PHE A 226 13.22 4.22 -20.84
N THR A 227 12.11 4.23 -21.58
CA THR A 227 11.05 5.26 -21.46
C THR A 227 9.64 4.67 -21.42
N VAL A 228 9.51 3.35 -21.51
CA VAL A 228 8.21 2.68 -21.56
C VAL A 228 7.40 2.88 -20.27
N ALA A 229 6.21 3.47 -20.40
CA ALA A 229 5.24 3.60 -19.32
C ALA A 229 4.41 2.33 -19.15
N ILE A 230 3.76 2.18 -17.99
CA ILE A 230 2.84 1.07 -17.77
C ILE A 230 1.48 1.36 -18.39
N PRO A 231 0.87 0.35 -19.05
CA PRO A 231 -0.46 0.53 -19.61
C PRO A 231 -1.54 0.77 -18.57
N ASP A 232 -2.46 1.70 -18.88
CA ASP A 232 -3.65 2.01 -18.10
C ASP A 232 -4.44 0.76 -17.71
N GLU A 233 -4.59 -0.17 -18.66
CA GLU A 233 -5.36 -1.40 -18.51
C GLU A 233 -4.75 -2.32 -17.46
N PHE A 234 -3.42 -2.38 -17.39
CA PHE A 234 -2.74 -3.12 -16.33
C PHE A 234 -2.93 -2.46 -14.99
N LEU A 235 -2.87 -1.12 -14.90
CA LEU A 235 -3.12 -0.43 -13.64
C LEU A 235 -4.56 -0.65 -13.14
N LYS A 236 -5.56 -0.63 -14.03
CA LYS A 236 -6.96 -0.96 -13.70
C LYS A 236 -7.08 -2.41 -13.22
N PHE A 237 -6.44 -3.35 -13.91
CA PHE A 237 -6.44 -4.76 -13.51
C PHE A 237 -5.77 -4.97 -12.14
N ILE A 238 -4.63 -4.33 -11.90
CA ILE A 238 -3.90 -4.36 -10.63
C ILE A 238 -4.79 -3.84 -9.49
N GLN A 239 -5.51 -2.74 -9.71
CA GLN A 239 -6.48 -2.20 -8.73
C GLN A 239 -7.57 -3.20 -8.38
N ILE A 240 -8.14 -3.90 -9.37
CA ILE A 240 -9.13 -4.95 -9.13
C ILE A 240 -8.49 -6.10 -8.34
N VAL A 241 -7.31 -6.56 -8.72
CA VAL A 241 -6.61 -7.66 -8.01
C VAL A 241 -6.40 -7.32 -6.54
N PHE A 242 -5.83 -6.15 -6.24
CA PHE A 242 -5.60 -5.72 -4.86
C PHE A 242 -6.90 -5.43 -4.12
N GLY A 243 -7.88 -4.81 -4.77
CA GLY A 243 -9.15 -4.52 -4.14
C GLY A 243 -9.94 -5.78 -3.79
N VAL A 244 -9.93 -6.80 -4.64
CA VAL A 244 -10.47 -8.12 -4.31
C VAL A 244 -9.69 -8.74 -3.15
N ILE A 245 -8.35 -8.74 -3.18
CA ILE A 245 -7.53 -9.28 -2.07
C ILE A 245 -7.85 -8.58 -0.74
N ILE A 246 -7.96 -7.26 -0.73
CA ILE A 246 -8.32 -6.45 0.44
C ILE A 246 -9.76 -6.77 0.87
N GLY A 247 -10.70 -6.93 -0.06
CA GLY A 247 -12.08 -7.34 0.25
C GLY A 247 -12.16 -8.71 0.94
N PHE A 248 -11.19 -9.60 0.69
CA PHE A 248 -11.08 -10.89 1.38
C PHE A 248 -10.54 -10.82 2.81
N THR A 249 -10.04 -9.66 3.27
CA THR A 249 -9.35 -9.51 4.57
C THR A 249 -10.17 -10.01 5.75
N PHE A 250 -11.49 -9.77 5.74
CA PHE A 250 -12.39 -10.17 6.83
C PHE A 250 -13.21 -11.44 6.53
N ARG A 251 -12.79 -12.26 5.56
CA ARG A 251 -13.45 -13.53 5.26
C ARG A 251 -13.47 -14.44 6.48
N ASN A 252 -14.61 -15.09 6.72
CA ASN A 252 -14.86 -15.96 7.88
C ASN A 252 -14.78 -15.26 9.24
N VAL A 253 -14.71 -13.92 9.28
CA VAL A 253 -14.83 -13.16 10.53
C VAL A 253 -16.30 -12.74 10.71
N PRO A 254 -16.92 -13.03 11.88
CA PRO A 254 -18.26 -12.56 12.20
C PRO A 254 -18.35 -11.03 12.16
N PHE A 255 -19.46 -10.49 11.61
CA PHE A 255 -19.67 -9.04 11.55
C PHE A 255 -19.53 -8.36 12.92
N LYS A 256 -19.98 -9.04 13.98
CA LYS A 256 -19.84 -8.59 15.38
C LYS A 256 -18.37 -8.33 15.77
N ILE A 257 -17.44 -9.15 15.29
CA ILE A 257 -16.01 -8.99 15.57
C ILE A 257 -15.46 -7.87 14.70
N ILE A 258 -15.80 -7.83 13.40
CA ILE A 258 -15.34 -6.77 12.47
C ILE A 258 -15.70 -5.38 13.01
N TYR A 259 -16.97 -5.13 13.34
CA TYR A 259 -17.38 -3.81 13.80
C TYR A 259 -16.70 -3.43 15.13
N LYS A 260 -16.56 -4.37 16.07
CA LYS A 260 -15.86 -4.13 17.33
C LYS A 260 -14.40 -3.80 17.09
N THR A 261 -13.73 -4.52 16.21
CA THR A 261 -12.33 -4.26 15.84
C THR A 261 -12.19 -2.90 15.18
N LEU A 262 -13.04 -2.55 14.21
CA LEU A 262 -12.99 -1.24 13.56
C LEU A 262 -13.23 -0.12 14.57
N LEU A 263 -14.26 -0.20 15.41
CA LEU A 263 -14.49 0.80 16.45
C LEU A 263 -13.32 0.91 17.44
N ALA A 264 -12.78 -0.23 17.89
CA ALA A 264 -11.68 -0.26 18.83
C ALA A 264 -10.37 0.28 18.22
N THR A 265 -10.13 0.05 16.93
CA THR A 265 -8.92 0.53 16.23
C THR A 265 -9.06 1.94 15.67
N PHE A 266 -10.28 2.49 15.65
CA PHE A 266 -10.56 3.84 15.16
C PHE A 266 -9.82 4.92 15.97
N GLY A 267 -9.65 4.74 17.28
CA GLY A 267 -8.86 5.68 18.08
C GLY A 267 -7.39 5.72 17.67
N HIS A 268 -6.79 4.58 17.32
CA HIS A 268 -5.43 4.55 16.75
C HIS A 268 -5.39 5.25 15.38
N PHE A 269 -6.43 5.06 14.54
CA PHE A 269 -6.53 5.77 13.27
C PHE A 269 -6.62 7.29 13.44
N ILE A 270 -7.36 7.80 14.43
CA ILE A 270 -7.39 9.23 14.77
C ILE A 270 -6.01 9.73 15.19
N ILE A 271 -5.31 9.00 16.06
CA ILE A 271 -3.94 9.34 16.48
C ILE A 271 -3.02 9.44 15.25
N LEU A 272 -3.07 8.45 14.36
CA LEU A 272 -2.32 8.45 13.12
C LEU A 272 -2.65 9.66 12.24
N PHE A 273 -3.93 9.99 12.10
CA PHE A 273 -4.39 11.14 11.32
C PHE A 273 -3.87 12.46 11.88
N ILE A 274 -3.92 12.66 13.20
CA ILE A 274 -3.41 13.85 13.88
C ILE A 274 -1.89 13.97 13.69
N LEU A 275 -1.14 12.87 13.91
CA LEU A 275 0.32 12.87 13.68
C LEU A 275 0.65 13.18 12.22
N CYS A 276 -0.10 12.60 11.28
CA CYS A 276 0.06 12.93 9.86
C CYS A 276 -0.18 14.42 9.61
N ALA A 277 -1.26 15.01 10.13
CA ALA A 277 -1.58 16.42 9.96
C ALA A 277 -0.48 17.33 10.54
N ILE A 278 0.07 16.99 11.70
CA ILE A 278 1.19 17.73 12.32
C ILE A 278 2.43 17.70 11.42
N PHE A 279 2.84 16.52 10.95
CA PHE A 279 4.02 16.40 10.08
C PHE A 279 3.80 17.04 8.70
N ILE A 280 2.58 16.96 8.16
CA ILE A 280 2.20 17.67 6.95
C ILE A 280 2.38 19.18 7.14
N ALA A 281 1.88 19.74 8.25
CA ALA A 281 2.03 21.17 8.52
C ALA A 281 3.51 21.56 8.68
N ILE A 282 4.29 20.80 9.45
CA ILE A 282 5.73 21.06 9.64
C ILE A 282 6.44 21.08 8.28
N ILE A 283 6.22 20.07 7.44
CA ILE A 283 6.91 19.94 6.16
C ILE A 283 6.41 21.01 5.19
N PHE A 284 5.11 21.25 5.09
CA PHE A 284 4.55 22.23 4.16
C PHE A 284 5.03 23.67 4.44
N TYR A 285 5.17 24.06 5.71
CA TYR A 285 5.65 25.39 6.06
C TYR A 285 7.18 25.51 6.07
N SER A 286 7.91 24.40 6.20
CA SER A 286 9.38 24.41 6.29
C SER A 286 10.07 24.01 4.98
N LEU A 287 9.37 23.31 4.09
CA LEU A 287 9.87 22.69 2.87
C LEU A 287 8.87 22.93 1.73
N ASP A 288 9.38 23.24 0.54
CA ASP A 288 8.56 23.54 -0.64
C ASP A 288 8.06 22.25 -1.33
N PHE A 289 7.25 21.46 -0.62
CA PHE A 289 6.60 20.26 -1.15
C PHE A 289 5.08 20.40 -1.17
N LYS A 290 4.43 19.84 -2.19
CA LYS A 290 2.97 19.85 -2.31
C LYS A 290 2.35 19.03 -1.18
N VAL A 291 1.26 19.54 -0.59
CA VAL A 291 0.54 18.88 0.52
C VAL A 291 0.17 17.42 0.19
N LEU A 292 -0.22 17.15 -1.06
CA LEU A 292 -0.56 15.81 -1.52
C LEU A 292 0.62 14.84 -1.44
N ASP A 293 1.81 15.29 -1.88
CA ASP A 293 3.02 14.46 -1.86
C ASP A 293 3.39 14.11 -0.41
N ILE A 294 3.30 15.08 0.50
CA ILE A 294 3.58 14.90 1.93
C ILE A 294 2.53 13.96 2.56
N LEU A 295 1.25 14.16 2.27
CA LEU A 295 0.15 13.33 2.76
C LEU A 295 0.35 11.86 2.37
N LEU A 296 0.75 11.60 1.13
CA LEU A 296 1.00 10.24 0.64
C LEU A 296 2.31 9.67 1.20
N ALA A 297 3.36 10.48 1.33
CA ALA A 297 4.66 10.06 1.88
C ALA A 297 4.56 9.66 3.36
N PHE A 298 3.86 10.44 4.18
CA PHE A 298 3.69 10.17 5.61
C PHE A 298 2.42 9.36 5.91
N GLY A 299 1.54 9.19 4.92
CA GLY A 299 0.27 8.49 5.03
C GLY A 299 0.39 7.09 5.64
N PRO A 300 -0.48 6.72 6.60
CA PRO A 300 -0.38 5.47 7.33
C PRO A 300 -1.06 4.31 6.58
N GLY A 301 -0.74 4.10 5.31
CA GLY A 301 -1.29 3.01 4.48
C GLY A 301 -0.29 1.89 4.21
N GLY A 302 -0.69 0.94 3.37
CA GLY A 302 0.24 -0.02 2.78
C GLY A 302 1.05 0.62 1.64
N GLN A 303 2.31 0.22 1.49
CA GLN A 303 3.22 0.80 0.49
C GLN A 303 2.68 0.63 -0.94
N THR A 304 2.13 -0.56 -1.24
CA THR A 304 1.58 -0.88 -2.56
C THR A 304 0.38 0.00 -2.89
N GLU A 305 -0.54 0.15 -1.94
CA GLU A 305 -1.79 0.87 -2.11
C GLU A 305 -1.56 2.37 -2.22
N ILE A 306 -0.70 2.94 -1.35
CA ILE A 306 -0.37 4.37 -1.43
C ILE A 306 0.36 4.70 -2.74
N ASN A 307 1.31 3.88 -3.17
CA ASN A 307 2.03 4.14 -4.42
C ASN A 307 1.11 4.01 -5.63
N LEU A 308 0.11 3.12 -5.57
CA LEU A 308 -0.94 3.05 -6.58
C LEU A 308 -1.79 4.32 -6.61
N ILE A 309 -2.19 4.85 -5.45
CA ILE A 309 -2.93 6.13 -5.36
C ILE A 309 -2.07 7.26 -5.91
N ALA A 310 -0.81 7.33 -5.51
CA ALA A 310 0.17 8.33 -5.95
C ALA A 310 0.33 8.37 -7.47
N LEU A 311 0.43 7.19 -8.10
CA LEU A 311 0.51 7.06 -9.55
C LEU A 311 -0.76 7.62 -10.24
N LEU A 312 -1.94 7.40 -9.66
CA LEU A 312 -3.21 7.83 -10.24
C LEU A 312 -3.49 9.32 -10.11
N VAL A 313 -2.98 9.96 -9.05
CA VAL A 313 -3.15 11.40 -8.80
C VAL A 313 -1.99 12.22 -9.37
N GLY A 314 -1.03 11.59 -10.05
CA GLY A 314 0.16 12.26 -10.58
C GLY A 314 1.03 12.90 -9.49
N ALA A 315 1.06 12.32 -8.28
CA ALA A 315 1.90 12.80 -7.18
C ALA A 315 3.38 12.50 -7.43
N ASN A 316 4.26 13.13 -6.66
CA ASN A 316 5.70 12.87 -6.72
C ASN A 316 6.02 11.47 -6.17
N LEU A 317 5.95 10.47 -7.07
CA LEU A 317 6.12 9.06 -6.75
C LEU A 317 7.53 8.71 -6.20
N PRO A 318 8.63 9.30 -6.71
CA PRO A 318 9.96 9.14 -6.12
C PRO A 318 10.04 9.61 -4.67
N TYR A 319 9.52 10.80 -4.38
CA TYR A 319 9.46 11.34 -3.02
C TYR A 319 8.70 10.39 -2.08
N ILE A 320 7.48 9.99 -2.45
CA ILE A 320 6.62 9.10 -1.63
C ILE A 320 7.30 7.75 -1.40
N THR A 321 7.86 7.16 -2.46
CA THR A 321 8.50 5.86 -2.42
C THR A 321 9.71 5.86 -1.49
N LEU A 322 10.58 6.87 -1.58
CA LEU A 322 11.77 6.96 -0.72
C LEU A 322 11.38 7.07 0.76
N HIS A 323 10.34 7.83 1.10
CA HIS A 323 9.83 7.92 2.47
C HIS A 323 9.35 6.55 2.98
N HIS A 324 8.65 5.80 2.13
CA HIS A 324 8.14 4.48 2.49
C HIS A 324 9.25 3.44 2.62
N ILE A 325 10.29 3.50 1.78
CA ILE A 325 11.48 2.65 1.89
C ILE A 325 12.21 2.93 3.20
N VAL A 326 12.47 4.21 3.52
CA VAL A 326 13.14 4.60 4.77
C VAL A 326 12.33 4.11 5.97
N ARG A 327 11.00 4.35 5.98
CA ARG A 327 10.09 3.85 7.03
C ARG A 327 10.19 2.33 7.17
N LEU A 328 10.18 1.61 6.05
CA LEU A 328 10.24 0.15 6.02
C LEU A 328 11.56 -0.38 6.58
N LEU A 329 12.68 0.25 6.22
CA LEU A 329 14.01 -0.09 6.77
C LEU A 329 14.08 0.17 8.28
N ILE A 330 13.56 1.31 8.74
CA ILE A 330 13.48 1.64 10.17
C ILE A 330 12.69 0.56 10.90
N VAL A 331 11.47 0.26 10.45
CA VAL A 331 10.59 -0.73 11.10
C VAL A 331 11.24 -2.10 11.12
N MET A 332 11.83 -2.55 10.02
CA MET A 332 12.37 -3.91 9.93
C MET A 332 13.63 -4.13 10.76
N ASN A 333 14.45 -3.10 10.94
CA ASN A 333 15.64 -3.19 11.78
C ASN A 333 15.32 -2.95 13.25
N ILE A 334 14.43 -1.99 13.57
CA ILE A 334 14.17 -1.57 14.95
C ILE A 334 13.11 -2.42 15.64
N ALA A 335 12.04 -2.81 14.94
CA ALA A 335 10.94 -3.57 15.53
C ALA A 335 11.38 -4.87 16.22
N PRO A 336 12.16 -5.77 15.59
CA PRO A 336 12.55 -7.02 16.26
C PRO A 336 13.49 -6.78 17.44
N ILE A 337 14.35 -5.75 17.39
CA ILE A 337 15.31 -5.45 18.48
C ILE A 337 14.58 -5.03 19.74
N ILE A 338 13.62 -4.11 19.61
CA ILE A 338 12.84 -3.62 20.74
C ILE A 338 11.85 -4.68 21.20
N ALA A 339 11.16 -5.36 20.28
CA ALA A 339 10.14 -6.35 20.64
C ALA A 339 10.71 -7.54 21.44
N ARG A 340 11.99 -7.91 21.22
CA ARG A 340 12.68 -8.94 22.03
C ARG A 340 13.03 -8.49 23.46
N ARG A 341 13.04 -7.18 23.73
CA ARG A 341 13.30 -6.60 25.06
C ARG A 341 12.02 -6.35 25.87
N LEU A 342 10.85 -6.44 25.23
CA LEU A 342 9.52 -6.41 25.84
C LEU A 342 9.08 -7.82 26.24
#